data_AF-A0A3C0BF02-F1
#
_entry.id   AF-A0A3C0BF02-F1
#
_cell.length_a   1.000
_cell.length_b   1.000
_cell.length_c   1.000
_cell.angle_alpha   90.00
_cell.angle_beta   90.00
_cell.angle_gamma   90.00
#
_symmetry.space_group_name_H-M   'P 1'
#
loop_
_entity.id
_entity.type
_entity.pdbx_description
1 polymer ?
#
loop_
_entity_poly.entity_id
_entity_poly.type
_entity_poly.pdbx_seq_one_letter_code
_entity_poly.pdbx_strand_id
1 'polypeptide(L)'
;MISTFGRIQDPVCNINQLPECPGYSDGSLLLDEPVLTAYLSFVKEHQRIFRVYNDKKSLFHNKEHFYLFRNLLFKRAYRRFTELSDTDITYISLYYLAGIEAIVEQWVNTNCNETEEEICRIIKFCILGKH
;
A
#
# COMPACT_ATOMS: atom_id res chain seq x y z
N MET A 1 20.83 -4.69 34.79
CA MET A 1 20.46 -3.32 34.34
C MET A 1 20.16 -3.33 32.84
N ILE A 2 19.00 -3.84 32.40
CA ILE A 2 18.42 -3.46 31.10
C ILE A 2 16.91 -3.71 31.17
N SER A 3 16.14 -2.65 31.37
CA SER A 3 14.68 -2.55 31.22
C SER A 3 14.47 -1.04 31.28
N THR A 4 14.07 -0.33 30.24
CA THR A 4 12.73 -0.36 29.66
C THR A 4 12.82 0.53 28.42
N PHE A 5 12.78 -0.01 27.20
CA PHE A 5 12.35 0.78 26.06
C PHE A 5 10.93 0.34 25.75
N GLY A 6 10.00 1.24 26.08
CA GLY A 6 8.58 1.02 26.00
C GLY A 6 8.18 0.57 24.60
N ARG A 7 7.34 -0.46 24.57
CA ARG A 7 6.44 -0.71 23.46
C ARG A 7 5.70 0.59 23.18
N ILE A 8 6.07 1.28 22.11
CA ILE A 8 5.12 2.14 21.41
C ILE A 8 4.14 1.15 20.80
N GLN A 9 3.07 0.89 21.55
CA GLN A 9 1.92 0.17 21.08
C GLN A 9 1.16 1.18 20.24
N ASP A 10 1.60 1.35 18.98
CA ASP A 10 0.83 2.12 18.01
C ASP A 10 -0.58 1.52 17.99
N PRO A 11 -1.62 2.34 18.17
CA PRO A 11 -2.99 1.84 18.15
C PRO A 11 -3.20 1.26 16.75
N VAL A 12 -3.29 -0.07 16.68
CA VAL A 12 -3.71 -0.78 15.48
C VAL A 12 -4.99 -0.07 15.03
N CYS A 13 -4.90 0.67 13.93
CA CYS A 13 -5.99 1.47 13.42
C CYS A 13 -7.18 0.52 13.27
N ASN A 14 -8.22 0.71 14.09
CA ASN A 14 -9.38 -0.15 14.05
C ASN A 14 -10.05 0.07 12.70
N ILE A 15 -9.85 -0.87 11.79
CA ILE A 15 -10.32 -0.82 10.39
C ILE A 15 -11.84 -0.60 10.26
N ASN A 16 -12.58 -0.76 11.36
CA ASN A 16 -14.02 -0.52 11.45
C ASN A 16 -14.38 0.93 11.81
N GLN A 17 -13.39 1.81 12.07
CA GLN A 17 -13.59 3.21 12.44
C GLN A 17 -13.11 4.20 11.36
N LEU A 18 -12.70 3.70 10.19
CA LEU A 18 -12.39 4.58 9.07
C LEU A 18 -13.69 5.17 8.50
N PRO A 19 -13.80 6.50 8.34
CA PRO A 19 -14.99 7.13 7.80
C PRO A 19 -15.28 6.59 6.40
N GLU A 20 -16.51 6.16 6.15
CA GLU A 20 -16.96 5.76 4.83
C GLU A 20 -16.99 7.00 3.92
N CYS A 21 -16.15 7.04 2.89
CA CYS A 21 -16.12 8.16 1.95
C CYS A 21 -17.37 8.13 1.04
N PRO A 22 -18.20 9.20 1.02
CA PRO A 22 -19.37 9.25 0.14
C PRO A 22 -18.93 9.44 -1.32
N GLY A 23 -19.44 8.60 -2.23
CA GLY A 23 -19.00 8.51 -3.65
C GLY A 23 -18.49 7.12 -4.07
N TYR A 24 -18.60 6.15 -3.16
CA TYR A 24 -18.13 4.77 -3.25
C TYR A 24 -18.82 3.94 -4.36
N SER A 25 -18.02 3.41 -5.29
CA SER A 25 -18.45 2.39 -6.26
C SER A 25 -17.43 1.26 -6.32
N ASP A 26 -17.57 0.29 -5.40
CA ASP A 26 -17.25 -1.15 -5.52
C ASP A 26 -15.97 -1.68 -6.25
N GLY A 27 -15.01 -0.83 -6.61
CA GLY A 27 -13.71 -1.17 -7.18
C GLY A 27 -12.57 -0.91 -6.20
N SER A 28 -11.47 -1.61 -6.37
CA SER A 28 -10.27 -1.59 -5.53
C SER A 28 -9.78 -0.17 -5.15
N LEU A 29 -9.93 0.22 -3.88
CA LEU A 29 -9.63 1.57 -3.37
C LEU A 29 -8.22 2.07 -3.76
N LEU A 30 -7.22 1.20 -3.89
CA LEU A 30 -5.85 1.59 -4.25
C LEU A 30 -5.56 1.61 -5.77
N LEU A 31 -6.45 1.05 -6.60
CA LEU A 31 -6.30 1.06 -8.07
C LEU A 31 -7.15 2.13 -8.75
N ASP A 32 -8.06 2.75 -7.99
CA ASP A 32 -8.78 3.91 -8.43
C ASP A 32 -7.79 5.06 -8.66
N GLU A 33 -7.78 5.55 -9.90
CA GLU A 33 -6.79 6.52 -10.36
C GLU A 33 -6.70 7.78 -9.48
N PRO A 34 -7.81 8.39 -9.01
CA PRO A 34 -7.73 9.54 -8.12
C PRO A 34 -7.07 9.21 -6.77
N VAL A 35 -7.33 8.01 -6.22
CA VAL A 35 -6.78 7.59 -4.93
C VAL A 35 -5.30 7.26 -5.06
N LEU A 36 -4.92 6.54 -6.12
CA LEU A 36 -3.54 6.18 -6.38
C LEU A 36 -2.69 7.42 -6.65
N THR A 37 -3.18 8.36 -7.47
CA THR A 37 -2.49 9.62 -7.73
C THR A 37 -2.35 10.46 -6.46
N ALA A 38 -3.37 10.52 -5.59
CA ALA A 38 -3.27 11.21 -4.31
C ALA A 38 -2.21 10.58 -3.38
N TYR A 39 -2.13 9.25 -3.34
CA TYR A 39 -1.07 8.53 -2.63
C TYR A 39 0.32 8.85 -3.18
N LEU A 40 0.49 8.85 -4.51
CA LEU A 40 1.78 9.16 -5.15
C LEU A 40 2.21 10.61 -4.90
N SER A 41 1.25 11.54 -4.94
CA SER A 41 1.50 12.95 -4.61
C SER A 41 1.98 13.11 -3.15
N PHE A 42 1.34 12.41 -2.21
CA PHE A 42 1.78 12.38 -0.81
C PHE A 42 3.20 11.82 -0.65
N VAL A 43 3.53 10.73 -1.36
CA VAL A 43 4.89 10.15 -1.37
C VAL A 43 5.90 11.16 -1.87
N LYS A 44 5.61 11.84 -2.99
CA LYS A 44 6.51 12.83 -3.60
C LYS A 44 6.77 14.04 -2.70
N GLU A 45 5.71 14.56 -2.09
CA GLU A 45 5.79 15.66 -1.11
C GLU A 45 6.70 15.27 0.08
N HIS A 46 6.64 14.01 0.50
CA HIS A 46 7.38 13.49 1.66
C HIS A 46 8.58 12.59 1.29
N GLN A 47 9.11 12.70 0.07
CA GLN A 47 10.10 11.76 -0.48
C GLN A 47 11.35 11.56 0.40
N ARG A 48 11.74 12.56 1.19
CA ARG A 48 12.89 12.46 2.12
C ARG A 48 12.62 11.45 3.23
N ILE A 49 11.39 11.40 3.75
CA ILE A 49 10.98 10.44 4.78
C ILE A 49 10.96 9.04 4.18
N PHE A 50 10.41 8.90 2.97
CA PHE A 50 10.38 7.62 2.25
C PHE A 50 11.79 7.11 1.90
N ARG A 51 12.74 7.97 1.55
CA ARG A 51 14.15 7.55 1.39
C ARG A 51 14.74 6.97 2.66
N VAL A 52 14.53 7.64 3.80
CA VAL A 52 15.01 7.14 5.10
C VAL A 52 14.33 5.81 5.46
N TYR A 53 13.03 5.69 5.17
CA TYR A 53 12.29 4.42 5.33
C TYR A 53 12.91 3.31 4.46
N ASN A 54 13.19 3.57 3.19
CA ASN A 54 13.81 2.60 2.27
C ASN A 54 15.21 2.19 2.76
N ASP A 55 16.04 3.14 3.19
CA ASP A 55 17.39 2.87 3.73
C ASP A 55 17.34 2.02 5.01
N LYS A 56 16.23 2.09 5.76
CA LYS A 56 16.03 1.42 7.05
C LYS A 56 14.93 0.37 6.99
N LYS A 57 14.58 -0.15 5.82
CA LYS A 57 13.44 -1.05 5.59
C LYS A 57 13.42 -2.25 6.54
N SER A 58 14.59 -2.81 6.87
CA SER A 58 14.73 -3.92 7.82
C SER A 58 14.25 -3.61 9.24
N LEU A 59 14.20 -2.34 9.65
CA LEU A 59 13.66 -1.89 10.94
C LEU A 59 12.13 -1.78 10.93
N PHE A 60 11.53 -1.61 9.75
CA PHE A 60 10.10 -1.33 9.57
C PHE A 60 9.29 -2.49 8.97
N HIS A 61 9.94 -3.52 8.40
CA HIS A 61 9.29 -4.74 7.91
C HIS A 61 8.69 -5.57 9.05
N ASN A 62 7.63 -5.07 9.66
CA ASN A 62 6.81 -5.83 10.58
C ASN A 62 5.71 -6.52 9.76
N LYS A 63 5.56 -7.84 9.94
CA LYS A 63 4.50 -8.63 9.25
C LYS A 63 3.11 -8.03 9.41
N GLU A 64 2.88 -7.30 10.51
CA GLU A 64 1.66 -6.55 10.81
C GLU A 64 1.28 -5.50 9.76
N HIS A 65 2.24 -4.78 9.18
CA HIS A 65 1.95 -3.77 8.14
C HIS A 65 1.35 -4.41 6.90
N PHE A 66 1.89 -5.56 6.48
CA PHE A 66 1.36 -6.34 5.37
C PHE A 66 -0.08 -6.79 5.63
N TYR A 67 -0.37 -7.31 6.84
CA TYR A 67 -1.73 -7.75 7.19
C TYR A 67 -2.74 -6.59 7.24
N LEU A 68 -2.33 -5.42 7.71
CA LEU A 68 -3.17 -4.21 7.70
C LEU A 68 -3.50 -3.78 6.27
N PHE A 69 -2.50 -3.64 5.40
CA PHE A 69 -2.71 -3.27 4.00
C PHE A 69 -3.54 -4.32 3.24
N ARG A 70 -3.26 -5.62 3.45
CA ARG A 70 -4.09 -6.72 2.90
C ARG A 70 -5.56 -6.58 3.32
N ASN A 71 -5.81 -6.38 4.61
CA ASN A 71 -7.17 -6.32 5.13
C ASN A 71 -7.94 -5.07 4.68
N LEU A 72 -7.25 -3.94 4.54
CA LEU A 72 -7.84 -2.66 4.14
C LEU A 72 -8.10 -2.57 2.63
N LEU A 73 -7.13 -2.97 1.82
CA LEU A 73 -7.17 -2.74 0.37
C LEU A 73 -7.80 -3.89 -0.39
N PHE A 74 -7.50 -5.12 0.03
CA PHE A 74 -7.75 -6.30 -0.79
C PHE A 74 -8.93 -7.13 -0.30
N LYS A 75 -9.11 -7.27 1.02
CA LYS A 75 -10.19 -8.13 1.57
C LYS A 75 -11.59 -7.69 1.13
N ARG A 76 -11.84 -6.38 0.99
CA ARG A 76 -13.13 -5.86 0.47
C ARG A 76 -13.26 -6.03 -1.04
N ALA A 77 -12.17 -5.85 -1.80
CA ALA A 77 -12.16 -6.07 -3.26
C ALA A 77 -12.40 -7.55 -3.59
N TYR A 78 -11.77 -8.47 -2.85
CA TYR A 78 -11.86 -9.91 -3.10
C TYR A 78 -13.17 -10.55 -2.62
N ARG A 79 -13.95 -9.91 -1.74
CA ARG A 79 -15.28 -10.41 -1.34
C ARG A 79 -16.25 -10.60 -2.51
N ARG A 80 -16.03 -9.91 -3.64
CA ARG A 80 -16.83 -10.06 -4.86
C ARG A 80 -16.45 -11.29 -5.69
N PHE A 81 -15.24 -11.79 -5.49
CA PHE A 81 -14.73 -12.96 -6.19
C PHE A 81 -14.99 -14.17 -5.30
N THR A 82 -16.17 -14.78 -5.45
CA THR A 82 -16.59 -15.97 -4.68
C THR A 82 -15.70 -17.20 -4.91
N GLU A 83 -14.77 -17.13 -5.87
CA GLU A 83 -13.92 -18.24 -6.32
C GLU A 83 -12.53 -18.26 -5.65
N LEU A 84 -12.14 -17.20 -4.93
CA LEU A 84 -10.80 -17.11 -4.32
C LEU A 84 -10.80 -17.62 -2.88
N SER A 85 -9.86 -18.52 -2.56
CA SER A 85 -9.62 -18.95 -1.18
C SER A 85 -8.88 -17.89 -0.37
N ASP A 86 -8.92 -17.98 0.96
CA ASP A 86 -8.12 -17.09 1.84
C ASP A 86 -6.62 -17.18 1.54
N THR A 87 -6.15 -18.36 1.13
CA THR A 87 -4.76 -18.60 0.70
C THR A 87 -4.45 -17.81 -0.57
N ASP A 88 -5.31 -17.90 -1.59
CA ASP A 88 -5.14 -17.15 -2.83
C ASP A 88 -5.12 -15.65 -2.57
N ILE A 89 -6.07 -15.15 -1.78
CA ILE A 89 -6.13 -13.74 -1.38
C ILE A 89 -4.83 -13.32 -0.67
N THR A 90 -4.23 -14.19 0.15
CA THR A 90 -2.96 -13.90 0.83
C THR A 90 -1.81 -13.72 -0.15
N TYR A 91 -1.59 -14.69 -1.03
CA TYR A 91 -0.45 -14.66 -1.95
C TYR A 91 -0.62 -13.62 -3.06
N ILE A 92 -1.85 -13.43 -3.56
CA ILE A 92 -2.15 -12.38 -4.54
C ILE A 92 -1.91 -10.99 -3.93
N SER A 93 -2.40 -10.75 -2.70
CA SER A 93 -2.15 -9.47 -2.01
C SER A 93 -0.66 -9.25 -1.74
N LEU A 94 0.07 -10.31 -1.38
CA LEU A 94 1.53 -10.27 -1.19
C LEU A 94 2.25 -9.84 -2.45
N TYR A 95 1.92 -10.46 -3.58
CA TYR A 95 2.51 -10.15 -4.87
C TYR A 95 2.27 -8.69 -5.25
N TYR A 96 1.02 -8.22 -5.20
CA TYR A 96 0.70 -6.85 -5.61
C TYR A 96 1.27 -5.80 -4.66
N LEU A 97 1.21 -6.00 -3.35
CA LEU A 97 1.80 -5.05 -2.39
C LEU A 97 3.31 -4.95 -2.56
N ALA A 98 4.01 -6.09 -2.71
CA ALA A 98 5.45 -6.10 -2.95
C ALA A 98 5.80 -5.41 -4.28
N GLY A 99 5.01 -5.63 -5.33
CA GLY A 99 5.20 -4.97 -6.62
C GLY A 99 5.02 -3.46 -6.57
N ILE A 100 3.94 -2.99 -5.93
CA ILE A 100 3.67 -1.55 -5.76
C ILE A 100 4.76 -0.90 -4.91
N GLU A 101 5.14 -1.53 -3.80
CA GLU A 101 6.21 -1.03 -2.93
C GLU A 101 7.54 -0.91 -3.68
N ALA A 102 7.89 -1.90 -4.51
CA ALA A 102 9.11 -1.87 -5.32
C ALA A 102 9.12 -0.73 -6.36
N ILE A 103 7.99 -0.48 -7.03
CA ILE A 103 7.86 0.62 -7.99
C ILE A 103 8.03 1.98 -7.27
N VAL A 104 7.34 2.16 -6.13
CA VAL A 104 7.42 3.39 -5.34
C VAL A 104 8.82 3.61 -4.76
N GLU A 105 9.46 2.55 -4.27
CA GLU A 105 10.83 2.59 -3.78
C GLU A 105 11.81 3.05 -4.87
N GLN A 106 11.73 2.46 -6.05
CA GLN A 106 12.55 2.88 -7.20
C GLN A 106 12.31 4.35 -7.54
N TRP A 107 11.06 4.78 -7.63
CA TRP A 107 10.69 6.16 -7.95
C TRP A 107 11.22 7.16 -6.91
N VAL A 108 11.13 6.84 -5.62
CA VAL A 108 11.68 7.68 -4.54
C VAL A 108 13.21 7.74 -4.59
N ASN A 109 13.87 6.63 -4.91
CA ASN A 109 15.33 6.54 -5.02
C ASN A 109 15.87 7.32 -6.23
N THR A 110 15.05 7.51 -7.27
CA THR A 110 15.36 8.38 -8.42
C THR A 110 14.91 9.84 -8.23
N ASN A 111 14.59 10.27 -7.00
CA ASN A 111 14.08 11.61 -6.66
C ASN A 111 12.70 11.96 -7.25
N CYS A 112 11.87 10.96 -7.50
CA CYS A 112 10.54 11.10 -8.08
C CYS A 112 10.56 11.85 -9.42
N ASN A 113 11.45 11.43 -10.33
CA ASN A 113 11.68 12.10 -11.63
C ASN A 113 10.46 12.00 -12.57
N GLU A 114 9.83 10.83 -12.61
CA GLU A 114 8.60 10.59 -13.36
C GLU A 114 7.41 11.28 -12.70
N THR A 115 6.38 11.65 -13.48
CA THR A 115 5.16 12.26 -12.92
C THR A 115 4.31 11.23 -12.17
N GLU A 116 3.47 11.71 -11.26
CA GLU A 116 2.50 10.89 -10.52
C GLU A 116 1.60 10.10 -11.47
N GLU A 117 1.19 10.69 -12.59
CA GLU A 117 0.37 10.03 -13.61
C GLU A 117 1.14 8.92 -14.34
N GLU A 118 2.43 9.11 -14.60
CA GLU A 118 3.27 8.09 -15.22
C GLU A 118 3.44 6.87 -14.31
N ILE A 119 3.73 7.09 -13.03
CA ILE A 119 3.85 6.02 -12.04
C ILE A 119 2.51 5.33 -11.79
N CYS A 120 1.42 6.10 -11.71
CA CYS A 120 0.05 5.57 -11.60
C CYS A 120 -0.26 4.62 -12.77
N ARG A 121 0.08 5.02 -14.00
CA ARG A 121 -0.08 4.20 -15.20
C ARG A 121 0.74 2.91 -15.14
N ILE A 122 2.01 2.98 -14.71
CA ILE A 122 2.88 1.80 -14.58
C ILE A 122 2.32 0.82 -13.54
N ILE A 123 1.90 1.31 -12.38
CA ILE A 123 1.30 0.48 -11.33
C ILE A 123 0.03 -0.21 -11.84
N LYS A 124 -0.86 0.55 -12.50
CA LYS A 124 -2.09 -0.02 -13.09
C LYS A 124 -1.78 -1.05 -14.18
N PHE A 125 -0.77 -0.80 -15.02
CA PHE A 125 -0.33 -1.74 -16.05
C PHE A 125 0.16 -3.07 -15.44
N CYS A 126 0.98 -3.02 -14.40
CA CYS A 126 1.49 -4.21 -13.71
C CYS A 126 0.38 -5.03 -13.04
N ILE A 127 -0.72 -4.39 -12.63
CA ILE A 127 -1.78 -5.04 -11.86
C ILE A 127 -2.90 -5.57 -12.76
N LEU A 128 -3.33 -4.77 -13.74
CA LEU A 128 -4.46 -5.09 -14.61
C LEU A 128 -4.04 -5.84 -15.88
N GLY A 129 -2.75 -5.83 -16.23
CA GLY A 129 -2.21 -6.57 -17.38
C GLY A 129 -2.82 -6.19 -18.73
N LYS A 130 -3.47 -5.02 -18.84
CA LYS A 130 -4.12 -4.55 -20.07
C LYS A 130 -3.42 -3.31 -20.61
N HIS A 131 -3.17 -3.34 -21.92
CA HIS A 131 -2.79 -2.20 -22.76
C HIS A 131 -3.98 -1.26 -22.99
#